data_AF-A0A6S7LGW7-F1
#
_entry.id   AF-A0A6S7LGW7-F1
#
_cell.length_a   1.000
_cell.length_b   1.000
_cell.length_c   1.000
_cell.angle_alpha   90.00
_cell.angle_beta   90.00
_cell.angle_gamma   90.00
#
_symmetry.space_group_name_H-M   'P 1'
#
loop_
_entity.id
_entity.type
_entity.pdbx_description
1 polymer ?
#
loop_
_entity_poly.entity_id
_entity_poly.type
_entity_poly.pdbx_seq_one_letter_code
_entity_poly.pdbx_strand_id
1 'polypeptide(L)'
;NLLWNSHIQMITAKANKMLGLLKRTCPLLTETKIRRSLYLSLVKSKLCYGTEIWSPSNVSLKVKIERIQRRATRWILRSRI
;
A
#
# COMPACT_ATOMS: atom_id res chain seq x y z
N ASN A 1 21.67 -1.92 16.19
CA ASN A 1 20.73 -2.38 15.13
C ASN A 1 19.35 -1.81 15.35
N LEU A 2 18.99 -0.72 14.68
CA LEU A 2 17.60 -0.24 14.66
C LEU A 2 16.77 -1.26 13.87
N LEU A 3 15.93 -2.02 14.57
CA LEU A 3 15.08 -3.05 13.97
C LEU A 3 13.88 -2.40 13.27
N TRP A 4 14.12 -1.70 12.15
CA TRP A 4 13.08 -1.11 11.28
C TRP A 4 12.03 -2.11 10.79
N ASN A 5 12.32 -3.40 10.93
CA ASN A 5 11.42 -4.52 10.65
C ASN A 5 10.07 -4.39 11.36
N SER A 6 10.05 -4.06 12.65
CA SER A 6 8.79 -3.94 13.42
C SER A 6 7.96 -2.76 12.92
N HIS A 7 8.61 -1.61 12.73
CA HIS A 7 7.99 -0.40 12.22
C HIS A 7 7.35 -0.62 10.84
N ILE A 8 8.06 -1.31 9.95
CA ILE A 8 7.58 -1.54 8.59
C ILE A 8 6.52 -2.63 8.56
N GLN A 9 6.58 -3.65 9.43
CA GLN A 9 5.46 -4.56 9.64
C GLN A 9 4.19 -3.81 10.08
N MET A 10 4.32 -2.86 11.02
CA MET A 10 3.19 -2.03 11.44
C MET A 10 2.63 -1.18 10.29
N ILE A 11 3.48 -0.49 9.52
CA ILE A 11 3.04 0.33 8.37
C ILE A 11 2.37 -0.54 7.30
N THR A 12 2.99 -1.66 6.93
CA THR A 12 2.46 -2.59 5.92
C THR A 12 1.13 -3.21 6.37
N ALA A 13 0.97 -3.53 7.65
CA ALA A 13 -0.31 -3.99 8.20
C ALA A 13 -1.40 -2.91 8.12
N LYS A 14 -1.09 -1.66 8.53
CA LYS A 14 -2.01 -0.51 8.42
C LYS A 14 -2.44 -0.26 6.97
N ALA A 15 -1.49 -0.29 6.04
CA ALA A 15 -1.76 -0.09 4.61
C ALA A 15 -2.67 -1.20 4.03
N ASN A 16 -2.43 -2.47 4.39
CA ASN A 16 -3.31 -3.57 3.97
C ASN A 16 -4.72 -3.44 4.56
N LYS A 17 -4.85 -3.05 5.84
CA LYS A 17 -6.14 -2.83 6.48
C LYS A 17 -6.93 -1.73 5.76
N MET A 18 -6.28 -0.62 5.44
CA MET A 18 -6.87 0.48 4.68
C MET A 18 -7.30 0.05 3.27
N LEU A 19 -6.46 -0.68 2.55
CA LEU A 19 -6.82 -1.22 1.23
C LEU A 19 -8.01 -2.20 1.31
N GLY A 20 -8.08 -3.01 2.37
CA GLY A 20 -9.21 -3.89 2.64
C GLY A 20 -10.50 -3.12 2.94
N LEU A 21 -10.42 -2.04 3.71
CA LEU A 21 -11.55 -1.14 3.97
C LEU A 21 -12.06 -0.53 2.67
N LEU A 22 -11.19 0.07 1.85
CA LEU A 22 -11.55 0.65 0.55
C LEU A 22 -12.26 -0.36 -0.37
N LYS A 23 -11.79 -1.61 -0.37
CA LYS A 23 -12.42 -2.71 -1.13
C LYS A 23 -13.85 -3.01 -0.68
N ARG A 24 -14.13 -2.93 0.63
CA ARG A 24 -15.43 -3.24 1.22
C ARG A 24 -16.40 -2.07 1.18
N THR A 25 -15.91 -0.86 1.40
CA THR A 25 -16.73 0.37 1.45
C THR A 25 -17.11 0.88 0.05
N CYS A 26 -16.27 0.60 -0.96
CA CYS A 26 -16.46 1.14 -2.31
C CYS A 26 -16.63 0.03 -3.38
N PRO A 27 -17.58 -0.92 -3.24
CA PRO A 27 -17.73 -2.01 -4.21
C PRO A 27 -18.25 -1.51 -5.57
N LEU A 28 -19.18 -0.55 -5.55
CA LEU A 28 -19.81 0.04 -6.74
C LEU A 28 -18.94 1.08 -7.43
N LEU A 29 -17.87 1.54 -6.78
CA LEU A 29 -17.02 2.58 -7.29
C LEU A 29 -16.22 2.00 -8.47
N THR A 30 -16.65 2.25 -9.72
CA THR A 30 -16.08 1.67 -10.95
C THR A 30 -14.95 2.52 -11.53
N GLU A 31 -14.99 3.83 -11.27
CA GLU A 31 -14.05 4.80 -11.81
C GLU A 31 -12.61 4.59 -11.33
N THR A 32 -11.73 4.30 -12.29
CA THR A 32 -10.30 4.04 -12.04
C THR A 32 -9.58 5.27 -11.47
N LYS A 33 -9.94 6.48 -11.93
CA LYS A 33 -9.38 7.75 -11.44
C LYS A 33 -9.65 7.96 -9.95
N ILE A 34 -10.89 7.71 -9.51
CA ILE A 34 -11.28 7.89 -8.11
C ILE A 34 -10.60 6.85 -7.23
N ARG A 35 -10.56 5.57 -7.66
CA ARG A 35 -9.82 4.51 -6.95
C ARG A 35 -8.34 4.82 -6.81
N ARG A 36 -7.72 5.34 -7.87
CA ARG A 36 -6.33 5.78 -7.87
C ARG A 36 -6.13 6.91 -6.86
N SER A 37 -7.00 7.92 -6.86
CA SER A 37 -6.93 9.03 -5.91
C SER A 37 -7.02 8.54 -4.46
N LEU A 38 -8.02 7.71 -4.14
CA LEU A 38 -8.18 7.11 -2.81
C LEU A 38 -6.95 6.31 -2.38
N TYR A 39 -6.40 5.49 -3.28
CA TYR A 39 -5.18 4.74 -3.01
C TYR A 39 -3.99 5.66 -2.74
N LEU A 40 -3.78 6.70 -3.55
CA LEU A 40 -2.67 7.64 -3.40
C LEU A 40 -2.76 8.38 -2.05
N SER A 41 -3.93 8.90 -1.73
CA SER A 41 -4.16 9.71 -0.54
C SER A 41 -4.14 8.91 0.77
N LEU A 42 -4.69 7.70 0.79
CA LEU A 42 -4.89 6.94 2.03
C LEU A 42 -3.88 5.81 2.25
N VAL A 43 -3.44 5.13 1.19
CA VAL A 43 -2.57 3.96 1.29
C VAL A 43 -1.13 4.32 0.95
N LYS A 44 -0.89 4.99 -0.19
CA LYS A 44 0.46 5.35 -0.64
C LYS A 44 1.11 6.38 0.28
N SER A 45 0.37 7.38 0.76
CA SER A 45 0.87 8.34 1.76
C SER A 45 1.44 7.64 3.00
N LYS A 46 0.74 6.63 3.52
CA LYS A 46 1.18 5.84 4.69
C LYS A 46 2.39 4.95 4.39
N LEU A 47 2.47 4.39 3.19
CA LEU A 47 3.62 3.58 2.78
C LEU A 47 4.87 4.42 2.54
N CYS A 48 4.73 5.58 1.90
CA CYS A 48 5.83 6.47 1.56
C CYS A 48 6.38 7.24 2.78
N TYR A 49 5.56 7.48 3.81
CA TYR A 49 5.97 8.15 5.03
C TYR A 49 7.17 7.42 5.68
N GLY A 50 8.34 8.04 5.61
CA GLY A 50 9.61 7.56 6.12
C GLY A 50 10.35 6.53 5.25
N THR A 51 9.85 6.22 4.05
CA THR A 51 10.56 5.33 3.10
C THR A 51 11.98 5.78 2.82
N GLU A 52 12.22 7.09 2.77
CA GLU A 52 13.55 7.68 2.56
C GLU A 52 14.57 7.24 3.64
N ILE A 53 14.11 7.01 4.87
CA ILE A 53 14.97 6.69 6.02
C ILE A 53 15.43 5.22 5.97
N TRP A 54 14.60 4.32 5.45
CA TRP A 54 14.87 2.87 5.44
C TRP A 54 15.02 2.23 4.06
N SER A 55 14.82 2.98 2.97
CA SER A 55 14.98 2.54 1.58
C SER A 55 16.39 2.06 1.20
N PRO A 56 17.50 2.66 1.65
CA PRO A 56 18.83 2.26 1.17
C PRO A 56 19.30 0.90 1.72
N SER A 57 18.73 0.40 2.80
CA SER A 57 19.36 -0.66 3.61
C SER A 57 18.60 -1.99 3.66
N ASN A 58 17.45 -2.14 2.98
CA ASN A 58 16.65 -3.36 3.14
C ASN A 58 15.81 -3.80 1.91
N VAL A 59 16.37 -4.73 1.12
CA VAL A 59 15.73 -5.34 -0.07
C VAL A 59 14.42 -6.06 0.28
N SER A 60 14.39 -6.85 1.37
CA SER A 60 13.19 -7.59 1.79
C SER A 60 12.00 -6.67 2.07
N LEU A 61 12.27 -5.46 2.56
CA LEU A 61 11.22 -4.50 2.93
C LEU A 61 10.67 -3.79 1.70
N LYS A 62 11.51 -3.49 0.70
CA LYS A 62 11.06 -3.05 -0.63
C LYS A 62 10.10 -4.05 -1.26
N VAL A 63 10.43 -5.35 -1.23
CA VAL A 63 9.57 -6.41 -1.77
C VAL A 63 8.20 -6.44 -1.09
N LYS A 64 8.13 -6.25 0.24
CA LYS A 64 6.86 -6.18 0.97
C LYS A 64 6.00 -4.98 0.53
N ILE A 65 6.61 -3.81 0.39
CA ILE A 65 5.91 -2.60 -0.05
C ILE A 65 5.40 -2.79 -1.48
N GLU A 66 6.23 -3.27 -2.41
CA GLU A 66 5.82 -3.53 -3.78
C GLU A 66 4.66 -4.53 -3.89
N ARG A 67 4.62 -5.58 -3.04
CA ARG A 67 3.49 -6.52 -3.02
C ARG A 67 2.18 -5.83 -2.70
N ILE A 68 2.18 -4.84 -1.78
CA ILE A 68 0.98 -4.04 -1.46
C ILE A 68 0.61 -3.15 -2.64
N GLN A 69 1.61 -2.49 -3.25
CA GLN A 69 1.38 -1.65 -4.42
C GLN A 69 0.75 -2.46 -5.56
N ARG A 70 1.31 -3.63 -5.92
CA ARG A 70 0.74 -4.55 -6.92
C ARG A 70 -0.70 -4.97 -6.62
N ARG A 71 -1.02 -5.28 -5.35
CA ARG A 71 -2.39 -5.61 -4.92
C ARG A 71 -3.34 -4.43 -5.07
N ALA A 72 -2.87 -3.22 -4.80
CA ALA A 72 -3.65 -2.00 -4.98
C ALA A 72 -3.86 -1.70 -6.47
N THR A 73 -2.85 -1.83 -7.32
CA THR A 73 -3.00 -1.62 -8.77
C THR A 73 -4.01 -2.57 -9.37
N ARG A 74 -4.01 -3.85 -8.98
CA ARG A 74 -5.05 -4.82 -9.38
C ARG A 74 -6.46 -4.39 -8.98
N TRP A 75 -6.61 -3.84 -7.77
CA TRP A 75 -7.90 -3.31 -7.32
C TRP A 75 -8.34 -2.08 -8.12
N ILE A 76 -7.41 -1.14 -8.37
CA ILE A 76 -7.68 0.08 -9.15
C ILE A 76 -8.11 -0.28 -10.57
N LEU A 77 -7.35 -1.13 -11.24
CA LEU A 77 -7.54 -1.48 -12.66
C LEU A 77 -8.59 -2.58 -12.89
N ARG A 78 -9.12 -3.21 -11.84
CA ARG A 78 -9.93 -4.44 -11.94
C ARG A 78 -9.28 -5.54 -12.79
N SER A 79 -7.95 -5.55 -12.95
CA SER A 79 -7.29 -6.57 -13.76
C SER A 79 -7.28 -7.92 -13.03
N ARG A 80 -7.90 -8.92 -13.65
CA ARG A 80 -7.69 -10.34 -13.37
C ARG A 80 -6.72 -10.86 -14.43
N ILE A 81 -5.53 -11.24 -14.01
CA ILE A 81 -4.64 -12.16 -14.73
C ILE A 81 -4.33 -13.25 -13.73
#